data_AF-A0A819LWJ8-F1
#
_entry.id   AF-A0A819LWJ8-F1
#
_cell.length_a   1.000
_cell.length_b   1.000
_cell.length_c   1.000
_cell.angle_alpha   90.00
_cell.angle_beta   90.00
_cell.angle_gamma   90.00
#
_symmetry.space_group_name_H-M   'P 1'
#
loop_
_entity.id
_entity.type
_entity.pdbx_description
1 polymer ?
#
loop_
_entity_poly.entity_id
_entity_poly.type
_entity_poly.pdbx_seq_one_letter_code
_entity_poly.pdbx_strand_id
1 'polypeptide(L)' 'FSIVRDMVPSSGAKIVRYAEAKERCIAKGLKPDTFDDALDRYEEMGLWHVNQQRTTITIV' A
#
# COMPACT_ATOMS: atom_id res chain seq x y z
N PHE A 1 4.78 -0.43 6.97
CA PHE A 1 4.05 -1.61 6.47
C PHE A 1 5.00 -2.55 5.71
N SER A 2 5.47 -3.64 6.34
CA SER A 2 6.41 -4.56 5.67
C SER A 2 5.78 -5.34 4.53
N ILE A 3 4.48 -5.64 4.60
CA ILE A 3 3.74 -6.43 3.61
C ILE A 3 3.73 -5.74 2.24
N VAL A 4 3.33 -4.47 2.20
CA VAL A 4 3.30 -3.68 0.95
C VAL A 4 4.71 -3.48 0.40
N ARG A 5 5.70 -3.34 1.29
CA ARG A 5 7.12 -3.17 0.92
C ARG A 5 7.73 -4.46 0.36
N ASP A 6 7.27 -5.62 0.82
CA ASP A 6 7.66 -6.95 0.33
C ASP A 6 7.06 -7.24 -1.05
N MET A 7 5.88 -6.67 -1.33
CA MET A 7 5.25 -6.74 -2.66
C MET A 7 5.90 -5.81 -3.69
N VAL A 8 6.73 -4.87 -3.24
CA VAL A 8 7.40 -3.94 -4.15
C VAL A 8 8.63 -4.61 -4.73
N PRO A 9 8.74 -4.70 -6.07
CA PRO A 9 9.90 -5.30 -6.68
C PRO A 9 11.17 -4.51 -6.31
N SER A 10 12.25 -5.24 -5.99
CA SER A 10 13.53 -4.66 -5.58
C SER A 10 14.20 -3.80 -6.66
N SER A 11 13.74 -3.91 -7.91
CA SER A 11 14.22 -3.11 -9.04
C SER A 11 13.06 -2.87 -10.02
N GLY A 12 12.82 -1.62 -10.41
CA GLY A 12 11.72 -1.21 -11.29
C GLY A 12 10.71 -0.27 -10.62
N ALA A 13 9.56 -0.07 -11.28
CA ALA A 13 8.50 0.81 -10.76
C ALA A 13 7.86 0.20 -9.51
N LYS A 14 7.90 0.92 -8.39
CA LYS A 14 7.38 0.46 -7.10
C LYS A 14 5.84 0.58 -7.02
N ILE A 15 5.14 -0.04 -7.95
CA ILE A 15 3.69 0.02 -8.07
C ILE A 15 3.08 -1.28 -7.56
N VAL A 16 2.11 -1.17 -6.65
CA VAL A 16 1.42 -2.27 -6.01
C VAL A 16 -0.09 -2.13 -6.23
N ARG A 17 -0.81 -3.24 -6.43
CA ARG A 17 -2.27 -3.21 -6.53
C ARG A 17 -2.88 -3.01 -5.14
N TYR A 18 -3.79 -2.04 -5.03
CA TYR A 18 -4.46 -1.71 -3.77
C TYR A 18 -5.20 -2.92 -3.19
N ALA A 19 -5.98 -3.61 -4.04
CA ALA A 19 -6.76 -4.77 -3.63
C ALA A 19 -5.89 -5.90 -3.07
N GLU A 20 -4.78 -6.22 -3.73
CA GLU A 20 -3.84 -7.24 -3.26
C GLU A 20 -3.14 -6.82 -1.95
N ALA A 21 -2.70 -5.58 -1.85
CA ALA A 21 -2.07 -5.05 -0.63
C ALA A 21 -3.04 -5.11 0.56
N LYS A 22 -4.31 -4.74 0.33
CA LYS A 22 -5.38 -4.79 1.33
C LYS A 22 -5.70 -6.23 1.73
N GLU A 23 -5.85 -7.13 0.77
CA GLU A 23 -6.11 -8.55 1.02
C GLU A 23 -4.98 -9.22 1.82
N ARG A 24 -3.72 -8.95 1.47
CA ARG A 24 -2.55 -9.43 2.21
C ARG A 24 -2.51 -8.90 3.64
N CYS A 25 -2.89 -7.64 3.84
CA CYS A 25 -3.00 -7.06 5.19
C CYS A 25 -4.10 -7.78 5.99
N ILE A 26 -5.28 -7.97 5.40
CA ILE A 26 -6.39 -8.70 6.04
C ILE A 26 -6.00 -10.16 6.36
N ALA A 27 -5.33 -10.84 5.43
CA ALA A 27 -4.85 -12.22 5.61
C ALA A 27 -3.83 -12.35 6.76
N LYS A 28 -3.08 -11.27 7.05
CA LYS A 28 -2.18 -11.17 8.21
C LYS A 28 -2.90 -10.80 9.52
N GLY A 29 -4.21 -10.58 9.49
CA GLY A 29 -5.01 -10.17 10.65
C GLY A 29 -5.06 -8.66 10.88
N LEU A 30 -4.59 -7.83 9.92
CA LEU A 30 -4.73 -6.38 10.00
C LEU A 30 -6.14 -5.98 9.60
N LYS A 31 -6.72 -5.05 10.36
CA LYS A 31 -8.02 -4.48 10.01
C LYS A 31 -7.89 -3.60 8.77
N PRO A 32 -8.92 -3.58 7.89
CA PRO A 32 -8.93 -2.71 6.71
C PRO A 32 -8.80 -1.23 7.08
N ASP A 33 -9.37 -0.78 8.20
CA ASP A 33 -9.22 0.58 8.72
C ASP A 33 -7.76 0.96 8.98
N THR A 34 -6.98 0.05 9.57
CA THR A 34 -5.56 0.28 9.85
C THR A 34 -4.73 0.37 8.57
N PHE A 35 -5.18 -0.28 7.49
CA PHE A 35 -4.54 -0.19 6.18
C PHE A 35 -4.78 1.17 5.53
N ASP A 36 -6.05 1.60 5.49
CA ASP A 36 -6.44 2.92 4.96
C ASP A 36 -5.78 4.08 5.75
N ASP A 37 -5.78 4.02 7.10
CA ASP A 37 -5.10 5.02 7.95
C ASP A 37 -3.59 5.08 7.72
N ALA A 38 -2.95 3.93 7.49
CA ALA A 38 -1.54 3.89 7.19
C ALA A 38 -1.21 4.45 5.81
N LEU A 39 -2.06 4.18 4.81
CA LEU A 39 -1.94 4.78 3.49
C LEU A 39 -1.97 6.30 3.57
N ASP A 40 -2.96 6.85 4.27
CA ASP A 40 -3.12 8.30 4.47
C ASP A 40 -1.86 8.91 5.11
N ARG A 41 -1.36 8.32 6.21
CA ARG A 41 -0.10 8.73 6.85
C ARG A 41 1.11 8.67 5.92
N TYR A 42 1.21 7.64 5.07
CA TYR A 42 2.32 7.53 4.12
C TYR A 42 2.17 8.50 2.94
N GLU A 43 0.94 8.83 2.52
CA GLU A 43 0.68 9.88 1.53
C GLU A 43 0.99 11.27 2.08
N GLU A 44 0.64 11.57 3.33
CA GLU A 44 1.01 12.83 4.01
C GLU A 44 2.53 13.03 4.09
N MET A 45 3.27 11.93 4.28
CA MET A 45 4.74 11.95 4.26
C MET A 45 5.35 12.01 2.85
N GLY A 46 4.53 11.91 1.79
CA GLY A 46 4.99 11.86 0.40
C GLY A 46 5.76 10.58 0.05
N LEU A 47 5.66 9.54 0.88
CA LEU A 47 6.30 8.25 0.64
C LEU A 47 5.50 7.42 -0.35
N TRP A 48 4.18 7.41 -0.21
CA TRP A 48 3.27 6.63 -1.06
C TRP A 48 2.34 7.58 -1.82
N HIS A 49 1.80 7.10 -2.93
CA HIS A 49 0.85 7.82 -3.75
C HIS A 49 -0.23 6.86 -4.22
N VAL A 50 -1.47 7.11 -3.81
CA VAL A 50 -2.61 6.25 -4.18
C VAL A 50 -3.34 6.90 -5.34
N ASN A 51 -3.66 6.09 -6.36
CA ASN A 51 -4.48 6.60 -7.45
C ASN A 51 -5.86 7.02 -6.92
N GLN A 52 -6.48 8.05 -7.50
CA GLN A 52 -7.82 8.54 -7.10
C GLN A 52 -8.89 7.43 -7.11
N GLN A 53 -8.73 6.42 -7.97
CA GLN A 53 -9.63 5.26 -8.03
C GLN A 53 -9.33 4.18 -6.98
N ARG A 54 -8.31 4.36 -6.13
CA ARG A 54 -7.80 3.38 -5.15
C ARG A 54 -7.57 1.98 -5.75
N THR A 55 -7.01 1.94 -6.95
CA THR A 55 -6.70 0.70 -7.67
C THR A 55 -5.22 0.34 -7.56
N THR A 56 -4.36 1.34 -7.52
CA THR A 56 -2.89 1.20 -7.46
C THR A 56 -2.30 2.14 -6.43
N ILE A 57 -1.25 1.65 -5.77
CA ILE A 57 -0.42 2.35 -4.80
C ILE A 57 0.98 2.42 -5.41
N THR A 58 1.50 3.63 -5.57
CA THR A 58 2.86 3.89 -6.03
C THR A 58 3.70 4.26 -4.83
N ILE A 59 4.84 3.60 -4.64
CA ILE A 59 5.80 3.96 -3.61
C ILE A 59 6.90 4.81 -4.25
N VAL A 60 7.27 5.91 -3.63
CA VAL A 60 8.32 6.82 -4.08
C VAL A 60 9.68 6.39 -3.52
#